data_AF-A0A1M7UYG7-F1
#
_entry.id   AF-A0A1M7UYG7-F1
#
_cell.length_a   1.000
_cell.length_b   1.000
_cell.length_c   1.000
_cell.angle_alpha   90.00
_cell.angle_beta   90.00
_cell.angle_gamma   90.00
#
_symmetry.space_group_name_H-M   'P 1'
#
loop_
_entity.id
_entity.type
_entity.pdbx_description
1 polymer ?
#
loop_
_entity_poly.entity_id
_entity_poly.type
_entity_poly.pdbx_seq_one_letter_code
_entity_poly.pdbx_strand_id
1 'polypeptide(L)'
;MRGGMKVYAGSPAAARAYLEADRGRADDYYLTEGTGLARRFVARDLRVTERAPLTGETYETWVAGRDPDTGEPRGRLRTDERAVRFVEVVVNGPKSWSLAAAMHDDVAAAYDAAQDRAAAQIIGWLAAHATTRVGPRGGQVQVPVEMLEAVTVRHYTSRAADPHRHLHLHLHLHLHL
;
A
#
# COMPACT_ATOMS: atom_id res chain seq x y z
N MET A 1 3.40 15.78 11.70
CA MET A 1 3.88 14.42 11.37
C MET A 1 5.00 14.56 10.35
N ARG A 2 6.16 13.92 10.52
CA ARG A 2 7.18 13.89 9.45
C ARG A 2 6.81 12.75 8.50
N GLY A 3 6.63 13.04 7.21
CA GLY A 3 6.44 12.01 6.20
C GLY A 3 7.65 11.07 6.13
N GLY A 4 7.45 9.84 5.69
CA GLY A 4 8.53 8.87 5.58
C GLY A 4 8.08 7.54 5.00
N MET A 5 9.06 6.75 4.56
CA MET A 5 8.87 5.38 4.09
C MET A 5 9.20 4.42 5.24
N LYS A 6 8.37 3.39 5.43
CA LYS A 6 8.60 2.32 6.41
C LYS A 6 8.72 0.99 5.70
N VAL A 7 9.73 0.20 6.06
CA VAL A 7 9.91 -1.15 5.53
C VAL A 7 9.15 -2.12 6.43
N TYR A 8 8.34 -2.99 5.84
CA TYR A 8 7.67 -4.08 6.54
C TYR A 8 8.29 -5.43 6.17
N ALA A 9 8.68 -6.20 7.18
CA ALA A 9 9.28 -7.54 7.03
C ALA A 9 8.58 -8.63 7.87
N GLY A 10 7.48 -8.28 8.55
CA GLY A 10 6.72 -9.21 9.39
C GLY A 10 5.89 -10.22 8.59
N SER A 11 5.04 -10.99 9.29
CA SER A 11 4.18 -11.99 8.66
C SER A 11 3.00 -11.35 7.91
N PRO A 12 2.49 -11.97 6.83
CA PRO A 12 1.31 -11.48 6.12
C PRO A 12 0.09 -11.25 7.03
N ALA A 13 -0.20 -12.22 7.90
CA ALA A 13 -1.29 -12.11 8.87
C ALA A 13 -1.13 -10.92 9.82
N ALA A 14 0.10 -10.62 10.27
CA ALA A 14 0.34 -9.45 11.11
C ALA A 14 0.22 -8.13 10.33
N ALA A 15 0.53 -8.12 9.03
CA ALA A 15 0.33 -6.94 8.17
C ALA A 15 -1.17 -6.64 8.00
N ARG A 16 -1.98 -7.69 7.83
CA ARG A 16 -3.43 -7.56 7.78
C ARG A 16 -3.98 -7.09 9.12
N ALA A 17 -3.61 -7.74 10.22
CA ALA A 17 -4.04 -7.36 11.55
C ALA A 17 -3.66 -5.92 11.89
N TYR A 18 -2.50 -5.44 11.42
CA TYR A 18 -2.08 -4.05 11.57
C TYR A 18 -3.05 -3.06 10.90
N LEU A 19 -3.44 -3.33 9.66
CA LEU A 19 -4.43 -2.50 8.94
C LEU A 19 -5.79 -2.58 9.63
N GLU A 20 -6.19 -3.78 10.03
CA GLU A 20 -7.46 -3.96 10.71
C GLU A 20 -7.48 -3.33 12.10
N ALA A 21 -6.36 -3.11 12.80
CA ALA A 21 -6.34 -2.67 14.20
C ALA A 21 -6.53 -1.15 14.42
N ASP A 22 -6.33 -0.31 13.40
CA ASP A 22 -6.54 1.15 13.51
C ASP A 22 -8.04 1.51 13.39
N ARG A 23 -8.88 0.82 14.20
CA ARG A 23 -10.36 0.82 14.17
C ARG A 23 -10.94 2.04 14.89
N GLY A 24 -11.88 2.74 14.25
CA GLY A 24 -12.66 3.80 14.90
C GLY A 24 -14.18 3.72 14.68
N ARG A 25 -14.65 2.99 13.66
CA ARG A 25 -16.10 2.77 13.42
C ARG A 25 -16.43 1.29 13.38
N ALA A 26 -17.63 0.94 13.81
CA ALA A 26 -18.13 -0.44 13.80
C ALA A 26 -18.35 -0.99 12.38
N ASP A 27 -18.57 -0.11 11.39
CA ASP A 27 -18.83 -0.47 9.99
C ASP A 27 -17.56 -0.57 9.13
N ASP A 28 -16.38 -0.40 9.73
CA ASP A 28 -15.08 -0.39 9.07
C ASP A 28 -14.53 -1.82 8.87
N TYR A 29 -15.35 -2.72 8.32
CA TYR A 29 -14.94 -4.08 7.96
C TYR A 29 -14.20 -4.07 6.61
N TYR A 30 -12.96 -3.58 6.62
CA TYR A 30 -12.20 -3.36 5.39
C TYR A 30 -11.95 -4.65 4.59
N LEU A 31 -11.65 -5.76 5.25
CA LEU A 31 -11.18 -6.97 4.58
C LEU A 31 -12.08 -8.20 4.75
N THR A 32 -13.21 -8.05 5.46
CA THR A 32 -14.15 -9.13 5.80
C THR A 32 -15.51 -9.04 5.11
N GLU A 33 -15.98 -7.84 4.70
CA GLU A 33 -17.35 -7.67 4.17
C GLU A 33 -17.45 -6.74 2.94
N GLY A 34 -16.58 -6.94 1.94
CA GLY A 34 -16.83 -6.52 0.55
C GLY A 34 -16.91 -5.02 0.24
N THR A 35 -16.79 -4.11 1.21
CA THR A 35 -16.92 -2.65 0.98
C THR A 35 -15.66 -1.83 1.28
N GLY A 36 -14.68 -2.34 2.03
CA GLY A 36 -13.41 -1.64 2.28
C GLY A 36 -12.20 -2.28 1.60
N LEU A 37 -12.38 -2.66 0.34
CA LEU A 37 -11.40 -3.43 -0.43
C LEU A 37 -10.08 -2.67 -0.55
N ALA A 38 -8.98 -3.36 -0.26
CA ALA A 38 -7.62 -2.87 -0.50
C ALA A 38 -7.43 -2.66 -2.01
N ARG A 39 -7.48 -1.40 -2.48
CA ARG A 39 -7.36 -1.10 -3.92
C ARG A 39 -5.97 -1.48 -4.39
N ARG A 40 -5.89 -2.22 -5.49
CA ARG A 40 -4.63 -2.74 -6.06
C ARG A 40 -4.30 -2.00 -7.35
N PHE A 41 -3.03 -1.64 -7.49
CA PHE A 41 -2.49 -1.00 -8.68
C PHE A 41 -1.27 -1.76 -9.19
N VAL A 42 -1.08 -1.73 -10.49
CA VAL A 42 0.14 -2.19 -11.17
C VAL A 42 0.65 -1.01 -12.00
N ALA A 43 1.92 -0.70 -11.84
CA ALA A 43 2.63 0.26 -12.67
C ALA A 43 3.73 -0.45 -13.46
N ARG A 44 3.64 -0.37 -14.79
CA ARG A 44 4.57 -0.94 -15.77
C ARG A 44 4.65 0.00 -16.96
N ASP A 45 5.82 0.14 -17.57
CA ASP A 45 6.02 1.00 -18.75
C ASP A 45 5.51 2.44 -18.53
N LEU A 46 5.76 2.96 -17.31
CA LEU A 46 5.33 4.28 -16.84
C LEU A 46 3.81 4.50 -16.79
N ARG A 47 3.01 3.43 -16.93
CA ARG A 47 1.56 3.46 -16.86
C ARG A 47 1.06 2.81 -15.59
N VAL A 48 0.26 3.55 -14.81
CA VAL A 48 -0.44 3.03 -13.63
C VAL A 48 -1.82 2.53 -14.04
N THR A 49 -2.15 1.30 -13.66
CA THR A 49 -3.45 0.67 -13.92
C THR A 49 -4.01 0.09 -12.64
N GLU A 50 -5.27 0.40 -12.33
CA GLU A 50 -5.99 -0.23 -11.22
C GLU A 50 -6.45 -1.65 -11.60
N ARG A 51 -6.40 -2.56 -10.63
CA ARG A 51 -6.79 -3.97 -10.78
C ARG A 51 -7.96 -4.27 -9.86
N ALA A 52 -8.47 -5.51 -9.95
CA ALA A 52 -9.42 -6.02 -8.98
C ALA A 52 -8.84 -5.82 -7.56
N PRO A 53 -9.64 -5.27 -6.64
CA PRO A 53 -9.14 -4.95 -5.32
C PRO A 53 -9.03 -6.23 -4.47
N LEU A 54 -8.29 -6.16 -3.38
CA LEU A 54 -7.94 -7.31 -2.56
C LEU A 54 -8.91 -7.49 -1.38
N THR A 55 -9.31 -8.73 -1.17
CA THR A 55 -9.85 -9.25 0.09
C THR A 55 -8.73 -9.39 1.12
N GLY A 56 -9.06 -9.69 2.37
CA GLY A 56 -8.04 -9.93 3.39
C GLY A 56 -7.09 -11.09 3.06
N GLU A 57 -7.65 -12.20 2.57
CA GLU A 57 -6.85 -13.36 2.17
C GLU A 57 -5.95 -13.05 0.97
N THR A 58 -6.48 -12.39 -0.06
CA THR A 58 -5.69 -12.05 -1.25
C THR A 58 -4.66 -10.94 -0.97
N TYR A 59 -4.92 -10.07 0.02
CA TYR A 59 -3.94 -9.14 0.57
C TYR A 59 -2.81 -9.88 1.30
N GLU A 60 -3.12 -10.88 2.13
CA GLU A 60 -2.08 -11.70 2.76
C GLU A 60 -1.23 -12.45 1.71
N THR A 61 -1.85 -13.00 0.65
CA THR A 61 -1.12 -13.59 -0.48
C THR A 61 -0.20 -12.56 -1.16
N TRP A 62 -0.69 -11.33 -1.36
CA TRP A 62 0.11 -10.23 -1.91
C TRP A 62 1.31 -9.90 -1.02
N VAL A 63 1.10 -9.74 0.30
CA VAL A 63 2.16 -9.47 1.29
C VAL A 63 3.17 -10.63 1.36
N ALA A 64 2.73 -11.87 1.14
CA ALA A 64 3.62 -13.02 1.05
C ALA A 64 4.56 -12.99 -0.17
N GLY A 65 4.38 -12.03 -1.08
CA GLY A 65 5.12 -11.88 -2.32
C GLY A 65 4.59 -12.76 -3.45
N ARG A 66 3.34 -13.22 -3.36
CA ARG A 66 2.69 -14.03 -4.38
C ARG A 66 1.71 -13.19 -5.19
N ASP A 67 1.45 -13.62 -6.42
CA ASP A 67 0.38 -13.03 -7.21
C ASP A 67 -0.98 -13.37 -6.56
N PRO A 68 -1.83 -12.36 -6.25
CA PRO A 68 -3.11 -12.61 -5.59
C PRO A 68 -4.12 -13.39 -6.44
N ASP A 69 -3.97 -13.38 -7.76
CA ASP A 69 -4.89 -14.03 -8.69
C ASP A 69 -4.46 -15.48 -8.97
N THR A 70 -3.15 -15.77 -8.99
CA THR A 70 -2.63 -17.11 -9.35
C THR A 70 -1.95 -17.86 -8.21
N GLY A 71 -1.53 -17.17 -7.15
CA GLY A 71 -0.72 -17.73 -6.06
C GLY A 71 0.76 -17.95 -6.39
N GLU A 72 1.18 -17.67 -7.63
CA GLU A 72 2.56 -17.85 -8.07
C GLU A 72 3.50 -16.86 -7.37
N PRO A 73 4.73 -17.26 -7.00
CA PRO A 73 5.68 -16.37 -6.36
C PRO A 73 6.17 -15.29 -7.34
N ARG A 74 6.30 -14.05 -6.86
CA ARG A 74 6.92 -12.94 -7.60
C ARG A 74 8.44 -13.06 -7.54
N GLY A 75 8.97 -13.96 -8.34
CA GLY A 75 10.39 -14.29 -8.37
C GLY A 75 10.84 -15.08 -7.14
N ARG A 76 12.09 -14.89 -6.72
CA ARG A 76 12.66 -15.63 -5.59
C ARG A 76 12.27 -15.02 -4.25
N LEU A 77 11.35 -15.68 -3.55
CA LEU A 77 10.94 -15.27 -2.21
C LEU A 77 12.01 -15.60 -1.18
N ARG A 78 12.31 -14.61 -0.33
CA ARG A 78 13.07 -14.84 0.90
C ARG A 78 12.13 -15.33 2.00
N THR A 79 12.59 -16.32 2.75
CA THR A 79 11.85 -16.92 3.86
C THR A 79 12.41 -16.53 5.23
N ASP A 80 13.55 -15.84 5.27
CA ASP A 80 14.14 -15.31 6.50
C ASP A 80 13.43 -14.05 7.02
N GLU A 81 13.71 -13.68 8.27
CA GLU A 81 13.10 -12.52 8.95
C GLU A 81 13.47 -11.16 8.33
N ARG A 82 14.45 -11.13 7.42
CA ARG A 82 14.86 -9.92 6.69
C ARG A 82 14.19 -9.84 5.32
N ALA A 83 13.24 -10.73 5.02
CA ALA A 83 12.43 -10.67 3.82
C ALA A 83 11.52 -9.44 3.86
N VAL A 84 11.95 -8.36 3.19
CA VAL A 84 11.09 -7.20 2.93
C VAL A 84 9.85 -7.67 2.17
N ARG A 85 8.68 -7.41 2.73
CA ARG A 85 7.38 -7.74 2.12
C ARG A 85 6.84 -6.57 1.31
N PHE A 86 6.90 -5.37 1.90
CA PHE A 86 6.54 -4.13 1.23
C PHE A 86 7.20 -2.92 1.89
N VAL A 87 7.14 -1.79 1.19
CA VAL A 87 7.41 -0.46 1.74
C VAL A 87 6.10 0.29 1.90
N GLU A 88 5.85 0.88 3.05
CA GLU A 88 4.69 1.73 3.33
C GLU A 88 5.03 3.21 3.21
N VAL A 89 4.15 3.94 2.54
CA VAL A 89 4.03 5.40 2.56
C VAL A 89 2.64 5.72 3.11
N VAL A 90 2.54 6.66 4.05
CA VAL A 90 1.24 7.15 4.52
C VAL A 90 0.90 8.44 3.78
N VAL A 91 -0.23 8.46 3.07
CA VAL A 91 -0.74 9.65 2.40
C VAL A 91 -1.74 10.34 3.32
N ASN A 92 -1.38 11.50 3.83
CA ASN A 92 -2.24 12.30 4.70
C ASN A 92 -1.98 13.80 4.51
N GLY A 93 -2.83 14.59 5.17
CA GLY A 93 -2.72 16.04 5.24
C GLY A 93 -2.77 16.54 6.68
N PRO A 94 -2.82 17.86 6.87
CA PRO A 94 -3.05 18.48 8.18
C PRO A 94 -4.26 17.88 8.92
N LYS A 95 -4.15 17.75 10.25
CA LYS A 95 -5.23 17.22 11.10
C LYS A 95 -6.54 18.00 10.94
N SER A 96 -6.45 19.32 10.74
CA SER A 96 -7.60 20.19 10.49
C SER A 96 -8.44 19.76 9.28
N TRP A 97 -7.83 19.18 8.23
CA TRP A 97 -8.57 18.68 7.07
C TRP A 97 -9.40 17.46 7.44
N SER A 98 -8.86 16.57 8.29
CA SER A 98 -9.62 15.42 8.79
C SER A 98 -10.77 15.82 9.71
N LEU A 99 -10.61 16.91 10.47
CA LEU A 99 -11.70 17.47 11.28
C LEU A 99 -12.80 18.06 10.39
N ALA A 100 -12.45 18.87 9.39
CA ALA A 100 -13.42 19.42 8.45
C ALA A 100 -14.17 18.31 7.69
N ALA A 101 -13.46 17.30 7.22
CA ALA A 101 -14.03 16.12 6.55
C ALA A 101 -14.83 15.17 7.48
N ALA A 102 -14.80 15.39 8.79
CA ALA A 102 -15.70 14.70 9.73
C ALA A 102 -17.03 15.45 9.91
N MET A 103 -17.07 16.73 9.55
CA MET A 103 -18.23 17.62 9.73
C MET A 103 -18.98 17.90 8.42
N HIS A 104 -18.32 17.73 7.29
CA HIS A 104 -18.83 18.10 5.97
C HIS A 104 -18.53 17.00 4.94
N ASP A 105 -19.60 16.40 4.38
CA ASP A 105 -19.50 15.25 3.47
C ASP A 105 -18.88 15.61 2.10
N ASP A 106 -19.11 16.82 1.61
CA ASP A 106 -18.50 17.34 0.39
C ASP A 106 -16.98 17.51 0.55
N VAL A 107 -16.54 18.01 1.71
CA VAL A 107 -15.11 18.08 2.07
C VAL A 107 -14.52 16.68 2.21
N ALA A 108 -15.25 15.74 2.80
CA ALA A 108 -14.84 14.34 2.89
C ALA A 108 -14.58 13.73 1.51
N ALA A 109 -15.56 13.84 0.60
CA ALA A 109 -15.45 13.31 -0.75
C ALA A 109 -14.30 13.96 -1.53
N ALA A 110 -14.15 15.29 -1.43
CA ALA A 110 -13.05 16.01 -2.07
C ALA A 110 -11.69 15.59 -1.54
N TYR A 111 -11.57 15.37 -0.22
CA TYR A 111 -10.32 14.97 0.40
C TYR A 111 -9.97 13.51 0.08
N ASP A 112 -10.93 12.59 0.13
CA ASP A 112 -10.73 11.19 -0.24
C ASP A 112 -10.25 11.07 -1.71
N ALA A 113 -10.87 11.84 -2.62
CA ALA A 113 -10.45 11.91 -4.03
C ALA A 113 -9.07 12.55 -4.22
N ALA A 114 -8.71 13.54 -3.40
CA ALA A 114 -7.37 14.12 -3.42
C ALA A 114 -6.30 13.11 -2.96
N GLN A 115 -6.60 12.31 -1.93
CA GLN A 115 -5.71 11.25 -1.46
C GLN A 115 -5.54 10.16 -2.53
N ASP A 116 -6.62 9.76 -3.21
CA ASP A 116 -6.56 8.79 -4.30
C ASP A 116 -5.66 9.27 -5.45
N ARG A 117 -5.81 10.54 -5.87
CA ARG A 117 -4.95 11.14 -6.89
C ARG A 117 -3.49 11.21 -6.43
N ALA A 118 -3.25 11.59 -5.18
CA ALA A 118 -1.91 11.63 -4.61
C ALA A 118 -1.25 10.25 -4.60
N ALA A 119 -1.98 9.20 -4.23
CA ALA A 119 -1.48 7.83 -4.27
C ALA A 119 -1.09 7.42 -5.71
N ALA A 120 -1.94 7.68 -6.70
CA ALA A 120 -1.64 7.39 -8.10
C ALA A 120 -0.40 8.14 -8.62
N GLN A 121 -0.23 9.41 -8.23
CA GLN A 121 0.95 10.21 -8.57
C GLN A 121 2.23 9.68 -7.91
N ILE A 122 2.17 9.29 -6.63
CA ILE A 122 3.29 8.68 -5.92
C ILE A 122 3.70 7.37 -6.60
N ILE A 123 2.72 6.51 -6.93
CA ILE A 123 2.95 5.25 -7.64
C ILE A 123 3.62 5.51 -8.99
N GLY A 124 3.08 6.43 -9.79
CA GLY A 124 3.65 6.77 -11.11
C GLY A 124 5.07 7.34 -11.00
N TRP A 125 5.32 8.23 -10.04
CA TRP A 125 6.66 8.78 -9.81
C TRP A 125 7.64 7.67 -9.38
N LEU A 126 7.27 6.79 -8.47
CA LEU A 126 8.13 5.69 -8.05
C LEU A 126 8.40 4.70 -9.17
N ALA A 127 7.39 4.36 -9.99
CA ALA A 127 7.59 3.48 -11.14
C ALA A 127 8.59 4.06 -12.15
N ALA A 128 8.67 5.39 -12.29
CA ALA A 128 9.59 6.05 -13.19
C ALA A 128 11.03 6.21 -12.65
N HIS A 129 11.22 6.17 -11.33
CA HIS A 129 12.49 6.56 -10.70
C HIS A 129 13.09 5.50 -9.77
N ALA A 130 12.31 4.49 -9.36
CA ALA A 130 12.80 3.45 -8.49
C ALA A 130 13.76 2.51 -9.23
N THR A 131 14.72 2.00 -8.49
CA THR A 131 15.75 1.09 -8.99
C THR A 131 15.94 -0.05 -8.02
N THR A 132 16.38 -1.20 -8.51
CA THR A 132 16.83 -2.32 -7.69
C THR A 132 18.26 -2.72 -8.07
N ARG A 133 18.81 -3.72 -7.39
CA ARG A 133 20.17 -4.23 -7.64
C ARG A 133 20.13 -5.65 -8.18
N VAL A 134 20.89 -5.91 -9.24
CA VAL A 134 21.06 -7.24 -9.84
C VAL A 134 22.53 -7.65 -9.86
N GLY A 135 22.79 -8.96 -9.91
CA GLY A 135 24.14 -9.53 -9.94
C GLY A 135 24.63 -10.08 -8.59
N PRO A 136 25.81 -10.72 -8.58
CA PRO A 136 26.38 -11.35 -7.39
C PRO A 136 26.77 -10.31 -6.33
N ARG A 137 26.80 -10.75 -5.07
CA ARG A 137 27.23 -9.90 -3.94
C ARG A 137 28.65 -9.37 -4.21
N GLY A 138 28.82 -8.05 -4.11
CA GLY A 138 30.08 -7.37 -4.40
C GLY A 138 30.26 -6.91 -5.86
N GLY A 139 29.42 -7.40 -6.79
CA GLY A 139 29.37 -6.97 -8.19
C GLY A 139 27.99 -6.50 -8.63
N GLN A 140 27.19 -6.02 -7.68
CA GLN A 140 25.81 -5.61 -7.95
C GLN A 140 25.76 -4.31 -8.74
N VAL A 141 24.91 -4.25 -9.76
CA VAL A 141 24.62 -3.04 -10.52
C VAL A 141 23.19 -2.59 -10.26
N GLN A 142 22.98 -1.27 -10.24
CA GLN A 142 21.66 -0.67 -10.04
C GLN A 142 20.96 -0.55 -11.38
N VAL A 143 19.75 -1.09 -11.47
CA VAL A 143 18.90 -1.08 -12.66
C VAL A 143 17.52 -0.52 -12.32
N PRO A 144 16.83 0.14 -13.26
CA PRO A 144 15.43 0.55 -13.06
C PRO A 144 14.55 -0.65 -12.68
N VAL A 145 13.51 -0.40 -11.89
CA VAL A 145 12.46 -1.42 -11.66
C VAL A 145 11.61 -1.56 -12.92
N GLU A 146 11.17 -2.78 -13.23
CA GLU A 146 10.31 -3.05 -14.39
C GLU A 146 8.83 -3.00 -14.02
N MET A 147 8.51 -3.39 -12.79
CA MET A 147 7.15 -3.40 -12.28
C MET A 147 7.09 -2.96 -10.83
N LEU A 148 6.06 -2.16 -10.53
CA LEU A 148 5.67 -1.77 -9.19
C LEU A 148 4.22 -2.18 -8.98
N GLU A 149 3.97 -2.97 -7.93
CA GLU A 149 2.62 -3.19 -7.42
C GLU A 149 2.37 -2.37 -6.17
N ALA A 150 1.16 -1.84 -6.07
CA ALA A 150 0.77 -1.04 -4.93
C ALA A 150 -0.60 -1.44 -4.41
N VAL A 151 -0.78 -1.28 -3.11
CA VAL A 151 -2.06 -1.44 -2.44
C VAL A 151 -2.34 -0.18 -1.63
N THR A 152 -3.56 0.36 -1.73
CA THR A 152 -4.02 1.42 -0.84
C THR A 152 -5.14 0.95 0.07
N VAL A 153 -5.00 1.22 1.37
CA VAL A 153 -6.05 1.00 2.38
C VAL A 153 -6.33 2.31 3.10
N ARG A 154 -7.60 2.72 3.13
CA ARG A 154 -8.03 3.99 3.72
C ARG A 154 -8.47 3.79 5.15
N HIS A 155 -8.00 4.66 6.04
CA HIS A 155 -8.49 4.76 7.41
C HIS A 155 -8.99 6.17 7.70
N TYR A 156 -9.94 6.29 8.62
CA TYR A 156 -10.59 7.55 9.00
C TYR A 156 -10.27 8.02 10.41
N THR A 157 -9.59 7.20 11.21
CA THR A 157 -9.30 7.47 12.63
C THR A 157 -7.83 7.25 12.95
N SER A 158 -7.37 7.93 13.99
CA SER A 158 -6.07 7.64 14.59
C SER A 158 -6.19 6.56 15.67
N ARG A 159 -5.05 6.08 16.17
CA ARG A 159 -4.99 5.17 17.34
C ARG A 159 -5.67 5.70 18.60
N ALA A 160 -5.81 7.02 18.74
CA ALA A 160 -6.53 7.67 19.83
C ALA A 160 -8.02 7.90 19.51
N ALA A 161 -8.53 7.28 18.45
CA ALA A 161 -9.89 7.44 17.91
C ALA A 161 -10.26 8.84 17.37
N ASP A 162 -9.34 9.81 17.37
CA ASP A 162 -9.60 11.13 16.77
C ASP A 162 -9.71 11.07 15.22
N PRO A 163 -10.51 11.95 14.57
CA PRO A 163 -10.63 12.00 13.10
C PRO A 163 -9.29 12.15 12.40
N HIS A 164 -8.90 11.17 11.60
CA HIS A 164 -7.63 11.13 10.90
C HIS A 164 -7.77 10.36 9.58
N ARG A 165 -8.16 11.07 8.52
CA ARG A 165 -8.25 10.52 7.17
C ARG A 165 -6.86 10.35 6.57
N HIS A 166 -6.48 9.11 6.27
CA HIS A 166 -5.19 8.77 5.68
C HIS A 166 -5.26 7.48 4.83
N LEU A 167 -4.34 7.35 3.88
CA LEU A 167 -4.12 6.10 3.15
C LEU A 167 -2.82 5.45 3.60
N HIS A 168 -2.87 4.15 3.87
CA HIS A 168 -1.73 3.27 3.84
C HIS A 168 -1.46 2.89 2.39
N LEU A 169 -0.37 3.38 1.80
CA LEU A 169 0.11 3.01 0.48
C LEU A 169 1.25 2.01 0.64
N HIS A 170 0.98 0.73 0.40
CA HIS A 170 1.96 -0.35 0.44
C HIS A 170 2.49 -0.62 -0.96
N LEU A 171 3.79 -0.82 -1.09
CA LEU A 171 4.51 -0.89 -2.35
C LEU A 171 5.38 -2.13 -2.41
N HIS A 172 5.28 -2.87 -3.50
CA HIS A 172 6.12 -4.00 -3.84
C HIS A 172 6.79 -3.74 -5.20
N LEU A 173 8.12 -3.72 -5.21
CA LEU A 173 8.94 -3.45 -6.38
C LEU A 173 9.62 -4.74 -6.82
N HIS A 174 9.52 -5.10 -8.10
CA HIS A 174 10.20 -6.29 -8.61
C HIS A 174 10.64 -6.16 -10.08
N LEU A 175 11.52 -7.08 -10.49
CA LEU A 175 11.94 -7.30 -11.87
C LEU A 175 11.29 -8.59 -12.36
N HIS A 176 11.00 -8.67 -13.65
CA HIS A 176 10.79 -9.93 -14.34
C HIS A 176 12.13 -10.42 -14.89
N LEU A 177 12.92 -11.05 -14.03
CA LEU A 177 14.12 -11.80 -14.45
C LEU A 177 13.75 -13.25 -14.79
#